data_AF-A0A2M8Q687-F1
#
_entry.id   AF-A0A2M8Q687-F1
#
_cell.length_a   1.000
_cell.length_b   1.000
_cell.length_c   1.000
_cell.angle_alpha   90.00
_cell.angle_beta   90.00
_cell.angle_gamma   90.00
#
_symmetry.space_group_name_H-M   'P 1'
#
loop_
_entity.id
_entity.type
_entity.pdbx_description
1 polymer ?
#
loop_
_entity_poly.entity_id
_entity_poly.type
_entity_poly.pdbx_seq_one_letter_code
_entity_poly.pdbx_strand_id
1 'polypeptide(L)'
;AMAPLVALAGLAVWGATFSIVRISSVASLAAAAACAVVAAVFFAQGALPMTYALFVWGAVVSILLLHRANIRRLRAGAENRF
;
A
#
# COMPACT_ATOMS: atom_id res chain seq x y z
N ALA A 1 -12.34 17.05 -2.66
CA ALA A 1 -11.63 16.26 -3.71
C ALA A 1 -10.67 15.31 -3.01
N MET A 2 -10.61 14.05 -3.43
CA MET A 2 -9.69 13.04 -2.88
C MET A 2 -8.26 13.51 -3.18
N ALA A 3 -7.37 13.56 -2.19
CA ALA A 3 -5.99 14.02 -2.40
C ALA A 3 -5.25 13.01 -3.31
N PRO A 4 -5.00 13.30 -4.61
CA PRO A 4 -4.47 12.32 -5.55
C PRO A 4 -3.05 11.86 -5.17
N LEU A 5 -2.36 12.65 -4.35
CA LEU A 5 -0.99 12.42 -3.91
C LEU A 5 -0.80 11.11 -3.13
N VAL A 6 -1.76 10.69 -2.30
CA VAL A 6 -1.64 9.41 -1.56
C VAL A 6 -1.65 8.24 -2.54
N ALA A 7 -2.58 8.26 -3.50
CA ALA A 7 -2.68 7.22 -4.53
C ALA A 7 -1.46 7.21 -5.46
N LEU A 8 -0.97 8.39 -5.85
CA LEU A 8 0.24 8.53 -6.67
C LEU A 8 1.47 8.00 -5.96
N ALA A 9 1.63 8.27 -4.65
CA ALA A 9 2.72 7.71 -3.86
C ALA A 9 2.64 6.18 -3.80
N GLY A 10 1.45 5.62 -3.58
CA GLY A 10 1.22 4.18 -3.63
C GLY A 10 1.59 3.58 -4.98
N LEU A 11 1.15 4.19 -6.09
CA LEU A 11 1.45 3.73 -7.45
C LEU A 11 2.95 3.79 -7.76
N ALA A 12 3.64 4.86 -7.35
CA ALA A 12 5.07 5.02 -7.54
C ALA A 12 5.86 3.94 -6.79
N VAL A 13 5.52 3.70 -5.52
CA VAL A 13 6.17 2.65 -4.71
C VAL A 13 5.84 1.26 -5.25
N TRP A 14 4.61 1.04 -5.70
CA TRP A 14 4.22 -0.21 -6.35
C TRP A 14 5.08 -0.49 -7.59
N GLY A 15 5.16 0.48 -8.52
CA GLY A 15 5.91 0.34 -9.76
C GLY A 15 7.41 0.11 -9.52
N ALA A 16 8.00 0.87 -8.60
CA ALA A 16 9.41 0.72 -8.22
C ALA A 16 9.67 -0.64 -7.56
N THR A 17 8.81 -1.09 -6.65
CA THR A 17 8.99 -2.38 -5.97
C THR A 17 8.79 -3.54 -6.94
N PHE A 18 7.80 -3.44 -7.83
CA PHE A 18 7.52 -4.48 -8.82
C PHE A 18 8.66 -4.59 -9.86
N SER A 19 9.24 -3.47 -10.31
CA SER A 19 10.33 -3.50 -11.28
C SER A 19 11.60 -4.18 -10.73
N ILE A 20 11.84 -4.08 -9.42
CA ILE A 20 13.00 -4.68 -8.74
C ILE A 20 12.72 -6.12 -8.31
N VAL A 21 11.65 -6.32 -7.53
CA VAL A 21 11.38 -7.62 -6.85
C VAL A 21 10.70 -8.61 -7.79
N ARG A 22 9.96 -8.10 -8.79
CA ARG A 22 9.18 -8.92 -9.74
C ARG A 22 8.15 -9.83 -9.06
N ILE A 23 7.67 -9.43 -7.89
CA ILE A 23 6.60 -10.11 -7.15
C ILE A 23 5.48 -9.11 -6.88
N SER A 24 4.31 -9.34 -7.48
CA SER A 24 3.17 -8.42 -7.41
C SER A 24 2.67 -8.21 -5.97
N SER A 25 2.64 -9.26 -5.15
CA SER A 25 2.20 -9.15 -3.76
C SER A 25 3.14 -8.35 -2.88
N VAL A 26 4.46 -8.41 -3.12
CA VAL A 26 5.44 -7.56 -2.43
C VAL A 26 5.23 -6.09 -2.80
N ALA A 27 5.03 -5.83 -4.09
CA ALA A 27 4.74 -4.48 -4.58
C ALA A 27 3.45 -3.89 -3.97
N SER A 28 2.38 -4.68 -3.90
CA SER A 28 1.10 -4.26 -3.30
C SER A 28 1.22 -3.98 -1.79
N LEU A 29 1.97 -4.81 -1.05
CA LEU A 29 2.21 -4.60 0.37
C LEU A 29 3.09 -3.35 0.63
N ALA A 30 4.13 -3.14 -0.20
CA ALA A 30 4.96 -1.94 -0.12
C ALA A 30 4.17 -0.66 -0.45
N ALA A 31 3.32 -0.71 -1.48
CA ALA A 31 2.44 0.40 -1.84
C ALA A 31 1.44 0.74 -0.72
N ALA A 32 0.85 -0.28 -0.09
CA ALA A 32 -0.05 -0.08 1.05
C ALA A 32 0.67 0.58 2.24
N ALA A 33 1.90 0.15 2.54
CA ALA A 33 2.72 0.77 3.58
C ALA A 33 3.04 2.25 3.25
N ALA A 34 3.38 2.55 2.00
CA ALA A 34 3.61 3.93 1.56
C ALA A 34 2.36 4.80 1.69
N CYS A 35 1.20 4.30 1.24
CA CYS A 35 -0.08 4.99 1.42
C CYS A 35 -0.38 5.27 2.89
N ALA A 36 -0.13 4.32 3.78
CA ALA A 36 -0.35 4.49 5.23
C ALA A 36 0.54 5.61 5.80
N VAL A 37 1.83 5.62 5.44
CA VAL A 37 2.78 6.65 5.89
C VAL A 37 2.40 8.03 5.37
N VAL A 38 2.13 8.16 4.06
CA VAL A 38 1.79 9.45 3.46
C VAL A 38 0.46 9.98 4.02
N ALA A 39 -0.55 9.12 4.19
CA ALA A 39 -1.82 9.52 4.79
C ALA A 39 -1.65 9.95 6.25
N ALA A 40 -0.81 9.25 7.04
CA ALA A 40 -0.52 9.65 8.42
C ALA A 40 0.17 11.02 8.49
N VAL A 41 1.15 11.28 7.63
CA VAL A 41 1.87 12.56 7.56
C VAL A 41 0.91 13.70 7.17
N PHE A 42 0.12 13.52 6.11
CA PHE A 42 -0.81 14.57 5.68
C PHE A 42 -1.94 14.81 6.68
N PHE A 43 -2.41 13.77 7.36
CA PHE A 43 -3.38 13.92 8.44
C PHE A 43 -2.79 14.71 9.61
N ALA A 44 -1.55 14.40 10.03
CA ALA A 44 -0.86 15.13 11.09
C ALA A 44 -0.60 16.61 10.74
N GLN A 45 -0.42 16.93 9.45
CA GLN A 45 -0.25 18.30 8.95
C GLN A 45 -1.58 19.05 8.76
N GLY A 46 -2.74 18.41 9.02
CA GLY A 46 -4.05 18.99 8.76
C GLY A 46 -4.40 19.12 7.26
N ALA A 47 -3.58 18.54 6.38
CA ALA A 47 -3.76 18.57 4.92
C ALA A 47 -4.71 17.46 4.42
N LEU A 48 -5.14 16.56 5.30
CA LEU A 48 -6.01 15.43 4.96
C LEU A 48 -7.30 15.44 5.81
N PRO A 49 -8.50 15.46 5.20
CA PRO A 49 -9.75 15.29 5.93
C PRO A 49 -9.82 13.94 6.64
N MET A 50 -10.39 13.91 7.85
CA MET A 50 -10.52 12.68 8.66
C MET A 50 -11.24 11.56 7.91
N THR A 51 -12.29 11.87 7.15
CA THR A 51 -13.03 10.88 6.35
C THR A 51 -12.15 10.20 5.30
N TYR A 52 -11.25 10.94 4.67
CA TYR A 52 -10.31 10.38 3.70
C TYR A 52 -9.18 9.59 4.38
N ALA A 53 -8.70 10.05 5.55
CA ALA A 53 -7.74 9.29 6.35
C ALA A 53 -8.32 7.91 6.73
N LEU A 54 -9.55 7.87 7.24
CA LEU A 54 -10.24 6.62 7.59
C LEU A 54 -10.42 5.70 6.39
N PHE A 55 -10.77 6.25 5.22
CA PHE A 55 -10.87 5.48 3.99
C PHE A 55 -9.52 4.83 3.61
N VAL A 56 -8.42 5.60 3.64
CA VAL A 56 -7.09 5.07 3.32
C VAL A 56 -6.69 3.97 4.31
N TRP A 57 -6.86 4.19 5.61
CA TRP A 57 -6.55 3.17 6.62
C TRP A 57 -7.42 1.92 6.49
N GLY A 58 -8.71 2.07 6.18
CA GLY A 58 -9.59 0.95 5.85
C GLY A 58 -9.13 0.15 4.63
N ALA A 59 -8.65 0.84 3.59
CA ALA A 59 -8.08 0.21 2.40
C ALA A 59 -6.78 -0.54 2.73
N VAL A 60 -5.87 0.05 3.53
CA VAL A 60 -4.62 -0.59 3.98
C VAL A 60 -4.93 -1.89 4.74
N VAL A 61 -5.84 -1.85 5.71
CA VAL A 61 -6.26 -3.05 6.45
C VAL A 61 -6.86 -4.09 5.50
N SER A 62 -7.73 -3.68 4.59
CA SER A 62 -8.34 -4.59 3.60
C SER A 62 -7.29 -5.26 2.72
N ILE A 63 -6.28 -4.51 2.27
CA ILE A 63 -5.16 -5.05 1.47
C ILE A 63 -4.39 -6.11 2.28
N LEU A 64 -4.05 -5.84 3.54
CA LEU A 64 -3.35 -6.79 4.41
C LEU A 64 -4.16 -8.08 4.62
N LEU A 65 -5.47 -7.96 4.85
CA LEU A 65 -6.37 -9.09 5.03
C LEU A 65 -6.47 -9.94 3.75
N LEU A 66 -6.61 -9.30 2.58
CA LEU A 66 -6.68 -9.97 1.29
C LEU A 66 -5.36 -10.67 0.94
N HIS A 67 -4.22 -10.09 1.32
CA HIS A 67 -2.90 -10.64 1.02
C HIS A 67 -2.40 -11.68 2.02
N ARG A 68 -3.16 -12.05 3.06
CA ARG A 68 -2.73 -13.03 4.07
C ARG A 68 -2.21 -14.35 3.47
N ALA A 69 -2.82 -14.82 2.37
CA ALA A 69 -2.40 -16.04 1.69
C ALA A 69 -1.07 -15.83 0.93
N ASN A 70 -0.90 -14.68 0.27
CA ASN A 70 0.33 -14.28 -0.40
C ASN A 70 1.46 -14.12 0.62
N ILE A 71 1.21 -13.49 1.77
CA ILE A 71 2.19 -13.35 2.85
C ILE A 71 2.67 -14.73 3.34
N ARG A 72 1.75 -15.70 3.49
CA ARG A 72 2.12 -17.07 3.85
C ARG A 72 2.99 -17.73 2.78
N ARG A 73 2.66 -17.57 1.49
CA ARG A 73 3.47 -18.10 0.38
C ARG A 73 4.82 -17.40 0.27
N LEU A 74 4.89 -16.09 0.47
CA LEU A 74 6.13 -15.31 0.53
C LEU A 74 7.05 -15.82 1.62
N ARG A 75 6.53 -16.05 2.83
CA ARG A 75 7.31 -16.63 3.94
C ARG A 75 7.79 -18.06 3.66
N ALA A 76 7.06 -18.80 2.83
CA ALA A 76 7.44 -20.14 2.38
C ALA A 76 8.31 -20.15 1.11
N GLY A 77 8.62 -18.98 0.53
CA GLY A 77 9.36 -18.88 -0.75
C GLY A 77 8.61 -19.39 -1.97
N ALA A 78 7.28 -19.57 -1.89
CA ALA A 78 6.43 -20.18 -2.91
C ALA A 78 5.57 -19.18 -3.69
N GLU A 79 5.87 -17.89 -3.59
CA GLU A 79 5.13 -16.84 -4.32
C GLU A 79 5.69 -16.68 -5.74
N ASN A 80 4.79 -16.54 -6.71
CA ASN A 80 5.16 -16.41 -8.12
C ASN A 80 5.92 -15.11 -8.39
N ARG A 81 7.01 -15.24 -9.15
CA ARG A 81 7.74 -14.13 -9.75
C ARG A 81 7.24 -13.96 -11.18
N PHE A 82 6.88 -12.73 -11.55
CA PHE A 82 6.36 -12.36 -12.87
C PHE A 82 7.41 -11.62 -13.69
#